data_AF-A0A529N9E4-F1
#
_entry.id   AF-A0A529N9E4-F1
#
_cell.length_a   1.000
_cell.length_b   1.000
_cell.length_c   1.000
_cell.angle_alpha   90.00
_cell.angle_beta   90.00
_cell.angle_gamma   90.00
#
_symmetry.space_group_name_H-M   'P 1'
#
loop_
_entity.id
_entity.type
_entity.pdbx_description
1 polymer ?
#
loop_
_entity_poly.entity_id
_entity_poly.type
_entity_poly.pdbx_seq_one_letter_code
_entity_poly.pdbx_strand_id
1 'polypeptide(L)'
;KYLGLDPNSTSPDDIAKAEETLLKVRPYIRKFHSSEYINALANGDICLAVGWSGDVFQARNRAVEAKQGVEIGYSVPKEGAQMWFDQMAIPADAPHVAEAHEFLNYMMKPEVIAKSSNYVLYANGNKASQQFVDKAILDDPAIYPDAATLQKLYT
;
A
#
# COMPACT_ATOMS: atom_id res chain seq x y z
N LYS A 1 -7.77 14.18 -9.96
CA LYS A 1 -6.92 13.53 -10.99
C LYS A 1 -6.08 14.58 -11.71
N TYR A 2 -4.76 14.39 -11.87
CA TYR A 2 -3.84 15.41 -12.45
C TYR A 2 -4.10 15.69 -13.93
N LEU A 3 -4.18 14.65 -14.77
CA LEU A 3 -4.51 14.78 -16.21
C LEU A 3 -6.03 14.72 -16.49
N GLY A 4 -6.86 14.48 -15.48
CA GLY A 4 -8.30 14.28 -15.65
C GLY A 4 -8.70 12.98 -16.40
N LEU A 5 -7.74 12.14 -16.79
CA LEU A 5 -7.98 10.91 -17.55
C LEU A 5 -8.55 9.77 -16.69
N ASP A 6 -9.17 8.79 -17.33
CA ASP A 6 -9.55 7.54 -16.69
C ASP A 6 -8.29 6.69 -16.41
N PRO A 7 -7.97 6.36 -15.15
CA PRO A 7 -6.82 5.50 -14.83
C PRO A 7 -6.93 4.10 -15.45
N ASN A 8 -8.13 3.66 -15.81
CA ASN A 8 -8.38 2.37 -16.46
C ASN A 8 -8.47 2.47 -18.00
N SER A 9 -8.14 3.63 -18.58
CA SER A 9 -8.14 3.81 -20.03
C SER A 9 -7.08 2.92 -20.71
N THR A 10 -7.52 2.21 -21.75
CA THR A 10 -6.64 1.45 -22.64
C THR A 10 -6.39 2.17 -23.97
N SER A 11 -6.81 3.44 -24.08
CA SER A 11 -6.63 4.25 -25.29
C SER A 11 -5.15 4.56 -25.51
N PRO A 12 -4.60 4.32 -26.72
CA PRO A 12 -3.22 4.71 -27.04
C PRO A 12 -2.96 6.21 -26.82
N ASP A 13 -3.95 7.06 -27.11
CA ASP A 13 -3.82 8.52 -26.97
C ASP A 13 -3.72 8.95 -25.50
N ASP A 14 -4.43 8.26 -24.61
CA ASP A 14 -4.38 8.55 -23.17
C ASP A 14 -3.07 8.06 -22.56
N ILE A 15 -2.60 6.89 -22.99
CA ILE A 15 -1.30 6.34 -22.60
C ILE A 15 -0.17 7.26 -23.05
N ALA A 16 -0.22 7.80 -24.28
CA ALA A 16 0.77 8.74 -24.80
C ALA A 16 0.81 10.05 -23.96
N LYS A 17 -0.34 10.57 -23.53
CA LYS A 17 -0.40 11.74 -22.63
C LYS A 17 0.20 11.45 -21.25
N ALA A 18 -0.04 10.26 -20.72
CA ALA A 18 0.56 9.82 -19.45
C ALA A 18 2.08 9.68 -19.57
N GLU A 19 2.58 9.09 -20.66
CA GLU A 19 4.01 8.99 -20.97
C GLU A 19 4.67 10.37 -21.04
N GLU A 20 4.14 11.30 -21.83
CA GLU A 20 4.68 12.66 -21.95
C GLU A 20 4.77 13.36 -20.59
N THR A 21 3.78 13.14 -19.73
CA THR A 21 3.74 13.70 -18.38
C THR A 21 4.82 13.10 -17.48
N LEU A 22 4.98 11.77 -17.48
CA LEU A 22 6.01 11.10 -16.68
C LEU A 22 7.43 11.42 -17.18
N LEU A 23 7.62 11.60 -18.48
CA LEU A 23 8.91 11.98 -19.06
C LEU A 23 9.40 13.35 -18.58
N LYS A 24 8.48 14.29 -18.29
CA LYS A 24 8.84 15.62 -17.74
C LYS A 24 9.49 15.52 -16.37
N VAL A 25 9.14 14.51 -15.57
CA VAL A 25 9.71 14.32 -14.22
C VAL A 25 10.85 13.30 -14.19
N ARG A 26 11.00 12.45 -15.22
CA ARG A 26 12.03 11.41 -15.31
C ARG A 26 13.45 11.89 -14.96
N PRO A 27 13.94 13.07 -15.39
CA PRO A 27 15.30 13.53 -15.04
C PRO A 27 15.52 13.76 -13.54
N TYR A 28 14.45 13.91 -12.76
CA TYR A 28 14.51 14.14 -11.31
C TYR A 28 14.32 12.86 -10.49
N ILE A 29 14.03 11.72 -11.15
CA ILE A 29 13.82 10.44 -10.48
C ILE A 29 15.17 9.77 -10.23
N ARG A 30 15.48 9.53 -8.95
CA ARG A 30 16.72 8.87 -8.55
C ARG A 30 16.77 7.40 -8.94
N LYS A 31 15.65 6.68 -8.81
CA LYS A 31 15.56 5.23 -9.07
C LYS A 31 14.11 4.80 -9.29
N PHE A 32 13.91 3.77 -10.13
CA PHE A 32 12.65 3.03 -10.23
C PHE A 32 12.82 1.68 -9.52
N HIS A 33 12.15 1.50 -8.39
CA HIS A 33 12.24 0.27 -7.60
C HIS A 33 11.04 0.13 -6.65
N SER A 34 10.56 -1.09 -6.42
CA SER A 34 9.28 -1.33 -5.72
C SER A 34 9.37 -1.64 -4.23
N SER A 35 10.57 -1.71 -3.64
CA SER A 35 10.73 -2.03 -2.19
C SER A 35 11.90 -1.34 -1.49
N GLU A 36 13.05 -1.15 -2.14
CA GLU A 36 14.23 -0.48 -1.58
C GLU A 36 13.96 0.92 -0.98
N TYR A 37 12.93 1.62 -1.47
CA TYR A 37 12.55 2.92 -0.95
C TYR A 37 12.19 2.89 0.54
N ILE A 38 11.81 1.73 1.11
CA ILE A 38 11.52 1.57 2.55
C ILE A 38 12.75 1.93 3.38
N ASN A 39 13.90 1.32 3.06
CA ASN A 39 15.14 1.56 3.80
C ASN A 39 15.72 2.93 3.46
N ALA A 40 15.64 3.35 2.20
CA ALA A 40 16.12 4.66 1.78
C ALA A 40 15.37 5.82 2.46
N LEU A 41 14.04 5.69 2.62
CA LEU A 41 13.26 6.64 3.43
C LEU A 41 13.69 6.58 4.89
N ALA A 42 13.76 5.39 5.50
CA ALA A 42 14.09 5.23 6.91
C ALA A 42 15.45 5.82 7.29
N ASN A 43 16.45 5.70 6.40
CA ASN A 43 17.79 6.24 6.58
C ASN A 43 17.93 7.72 6.22
N GLY A 44 16.92 8.33 5.58
CA GLY A 44 16.99 9.71 5.08
C GLY A 44 17.76 9.87 3.76
N ASP A 45 18.01 8.79 3.02
CA ASP A 45 18.70 8.82 1.71
C ASP A 45 17.83 9.48 0.62
N ILE A 46 16.50 9.42 0.77
CA ILE A 46 15.52 10.07 -0.10
C ILE A 46 14.45 10.78 0.74
N CYS A 47 13.86 11.85 0.20
CA CYS A 47 12.84 12.65 0.88
C CYS A 47 11.41 12.46 0.32
N LEU A 48 11.26 11.71 -0.77
CA LEU A 48 9.97 11.44 -1.41
C LEU A 48 10.01 10.08 -2.10
N ALA A 49 8.93 9.31 -1.94
CA ALA A 49 8.67 8.10 -2.68
C ALA A 49 7.19 8.02 -3.07
N VAL A 50 6.91 7.50 -4.27
CA VAL A 50 5.59 6.94 -4.59
C VAL A 50 5.64 5.48 -4.18
N GLY A 51 4.91 5.13 -3.13
CA GLY A 51 5.01 3.81 -2.51
C GLY A 51 3.69 3.35 -1.88
N TRP A 52 3.69 2.12 -1.40
CA TRP A 52 2.56 1.48 -0.76
C TRP A 52 2.38 1.98 0.68
N SER A 53 1.14 2.03 1.17
CA SER A 53 0.83 2.63 2.48
C SER A 53 1.58 1.96 3.63
N GLY A 54 1.41 0.65 3.82
CA GLY A 54 2.08 -0.11 4.88
C GLY A 54 3.60 -0.09 4.78
N ASP A 55 4.16 -0.02 3.58
CA ASP A 55 5.62 0.08 3.36
C ASP A 55 6.17 1.42 3.87
N VAL A 56 5.47 2.54 3.62
CA VAL A 56 5.85 3.85 4.14
C VAL A 56 5.71 3.89 5.66
N PHE A 57 4.69 3.22 6.22
CA PHE A 57 4.57 3.09 7.67
C PHE A 57 5.66 2.22 8.30
N GLN A 58 6.07 1.15 7.64
CA GLN A 58 7.24 0.37 8.06
C GLN A 58 8.51 1.22 8.01
N ALA A 59 8.71 2.03 6.97
CA ALA A 59 9.84 2.96 6.89
C ALA A 59 9.82 3.96 8.06
N ARG A 60 8.66 4.53 8.36
CA ARG A 60 8.44 5.42 9.53
C ARG A 60 8.84 4.73 10.83
N ASN A 61 8.33 3.53 11.08
CA ASN A 61 8.62 2.82 12.33
C ASN A 61 10.12 2.50 12.45
N ARG A 62 10.76 2.06 11.36
CA ARG A 62 12.22 1.84 11.31
C ARG A 62 13.01 3.11 11.60
N ALA A 63 12.61 4.25 11.04
CA ALA A 63 13.24 5.55 11.31
C ALA A 63 13.16 5.94 12.79
N VAL A 64 11.99 5.74 13.40
CA VAL A 64 11.77 5.97 14.84
C VAL A 64 12.63 5.05 15.69
N GLU A 65 12.69 3.76 15.36
CA GLU A 65 13.52 2.76 16.06
C GLU A 65 15.01 3.07 15.96
N ALA A 66 15.47 3.54 14.80
CA ALA A 66 16.86 3.90 14.55
C ALA A 66 17.30 5.18 15.29
N LYS A 67 16.36 6.00 15.77
CA LYS A 67 16.61 7.26 16.51
C LYS A 67 17.52 8.24 15.75
N GLN A 68 17.39 8.30 14.43
CA GLN A 68 18.22 9.16 13.57
C GLN A 68 17.60 10.54 13.30
N GLY A 69 16.43 10.83 13.89
CA GLY A 69 15.73 12.11 13.69
C GLY A 69 15.05 12.26 12.33
N VAL A 70 14.87 11.16 11.60
CA VAL A 70 14.15 11.12 10.32
C VAL A 70 12.65 10.99 10.58
N GLU A 71 11.87 11.96 10.12
CA GLU A 71 10.41 11.95 10.22
C GLU A 71 9.80 11.59 8.86
N ILE A 72 8.90 10.60 8.86
CA ILE A 72 8.26 10.08 7.64
C ILE A 72 6.75 10.18 7.80
N GLY A 73 6.11 10.86 6.85
CA GLY A 73 4.66 10.93 6.70
C GLY A 73 4.18 10.16 5.47
N TYR A 74 2.91 9.78 5.49
CA TYR A 74 2.20 9.22 4.35
C TYR A 74 0.95 10.06 4.07
N SER A 75 0.64 10.30 2.80
CA SER A 75 -0.57 11.02 2.40
C SER A 75 -1.10 10.45 1.09
N VAL A 76 -2.42 10.24 1.05
CA VAL A 76 -3.14 10.04 -0.22
C VAL A 76 -3.27 11.41 -0.90
N PRO A 77 -2.88 11.56 -2.19
CA PRO A 77 -3.07 12.82 -2.91
C PRO A 77 -4.54 13.26 -2.95
N LYS A 78 -4.79 14.58 -2.94
CA LYS A 78 -6.16 15.15 -2.97
C LYS A 78 -6.96 14.70 -4.19
N GLU A 79 -6.26 14.35 -5.26
CA GLU A 79 -6.80 13.85 -6.52
C GLU A 79 -7.37 12.43 -6.45
N GLY A 80 -7.06 11.68 -5.39
CA GLY A 80 -7.27 10.23 -5.31
C GLY A 80 -5.99 9.43 -5.59
N ALA A 81 -6.05 8.13 -5.33
CA ALA A 81 -4.98 7.16 -5.61
C ALA A 81 -5.57 5.78 -5.92
N GLN A 82 -4.72 4.86 -6.39
CA GLN A 82 -5.09 3.46 -6.57
C GLN A 82 -5.43 2.84 -5.21
N MET A 83 -6.64 2.27 -5.11
CA MET A 83 -6.99 1.27 -4.11
C MET A 83 -6.73 -0.11 -4.70
N TRP A 84 -6.09 -0.97 -3.93
CA TRP A 84 -5.63 -2.28 -4.38
C TRP A 84 -5.89 -3.31 -3.31
N PHE A 85 -5.95 -4.57 -3.72
CA PHE A 85 -6.27 -5.69 -2.85
C PHE A 85 -5.39 -6.89 -3.22
N ASP A 86 -4.52 -7.30 -2.32
CA ASP A 86 -3.78 -8.55 -2.47
C ASP A 86 -4.70 -9.73 -2.17
N GLN A 87 -4.73 -10.70 -3.08
CA GLN A 87 -5.57 -11.89 -2.97
C GLN A 87 -4.68 -13.13 -2.87
N MET A 88 -5.06 -14.06 -2.01
CA MET A 88 -4.49 -15.40 -2.02
C MET A 88 -5.31 -16.29 -2.97
N ALA A 89 -4.64 -16.99 -3.87
CA ALA A 89 -5.24 -17.95 -4.79
C ALA A 89 -4.40 -19.23 -4.83
N ILE A 90 -5.05 -20.38 -5.09
CA ILE A 90 -4.37 -21.67 -5.26
C ILE A 90 -4.11 -21.87 -6.77
N PRO A 91 -2.84 -21.97 -7.21
CA PRO A 91 -2.52 -22.29 -8.61
C PRO A 91 -3.14 -23.61 -9.06
N ALA A 92 -3.52 -23.71 -10.34
CA ALA A 92 -4.19 -24.89 -10.89
C ALA A 92 -3.32 -26.17 -10.85
N ASP A 93 -2.01 -26.01 -10.83
CA ASP A 93 -1.00 -27.08 -10.77
C ASP A 93 -0.34 -27.21 -9.38
N ALA A 94 -0.93 -26.62 -8.34
CA ALA A 94 -0.39 -26.68 -6.99
C ALA A 94 -0.28 -28.14 -6.49
N PRO A 95 0.90 -28.59 -6.04
CA PRO A 95 1.10 -29.98 -5.60
C PRO A 95 0.46 -30.29 -4.24
N HIS A 96 0.06 -29.27 -3.48
CA HIS A 96 -0.39 -29.35 -2.08
C HIS A 96 -1.67 -28.53 -1.86
N VAL A 97 -2.75 -28.89 -2.57
CA VAL A 97 -4.03 -28.15 -2.54
C VAL A 97 -4.70 -28.19 -1.16
N ALA A 98 -4.65 -29.33 -0.48
CA ALA A 98 -5.27 -29.49 0.84
C ALA A 98 -4.61 -28.57 1.89
N GLU A 99 -3.28 -28.55 1.93
CA GLU A 99 -2.50 -27.70 2.82
C GLU A 99 -2.67 -26.22 2.51
N ALA A 100 -2.80 -25.85 1.22
CA ALA A 100 -3.12 -24.49 0.83
C ALA A 100 -4.50 -24.05 1.37
N HIS A 101 -5.51 -24.93 1.31
CA HIS A 101 -6.81 -24.65 1.93
C HIS A 101 -6.72 -24.53 3.45
N GLU A 102 -5.94 -25.37 4.12
CA GLU A 102 -5.71 -25.26 5.57
C GLU A 102 -5.06 -23.93 5.95
N PHE A 103 -4.07 -23.47 5.17
CA PHE A 103 -3.42 -22.18 5.38
C PHE A 103 -4.38 -21.01 5.16
N LEU A 104 -5.15 -21.02 4.06
CA LEU A 104 -6.18 -20.00 3.81
C LEU A 104 -7.20 -19.94 4.95
N ASN A 105 -7.66 -21.10 5.42
CA ASN A 105 -8.59 -21.19 6.53
C ASN A 105 -8.00 -20.66 7.85
N TYR A 106 -6.71 -20.92 8.11
CA TYR A 106 -6.01 -20.35 9.24
C TYR A 106 -5.91 -18.82 9.15
N MET A 107 -5.53 -18.29 7.99
CA MET A 107 -5.43 -16.85 7.75
C MET A 107 -6.79 -16.16 7.84
N MET A 108 -7.91 -16.84 7.56
CA MET A 108 -9.25 -16.27 7.72
C MET A 108 -9.72 -16.17 9.18
N LYS A 109 -9.00 -16.72 10.17
CA LYS A 109 -9.37 -16.55 11.58
C LYS A 109 -9.18 -15.08 12.01
N PRO A 110 -10.17 -14.44 12.64
CA PRO A 110 -10.12 -13.01 13.01
C PRO A 110 -8.87 -12.60 13.78
N GLU A 111 -8.48 -13.38 14.79
CA GLU A 111 -7.33 -13.14 15.65
C GLU A 111 -5.99 -13.42 14.98
N VAL A 112 -5.98 -14.20 13.89
CA VAL A 112 -4.77 -14.51 13.12
C VAL A 112 -4.47 -13.35 12.18
N ILE A 113 -5.43 -12.96 11.34
CA ILE A 113 -5.20 -11.88 10.36
C ILE A 113 -5.00 -10.52 11.03
N ALA A 114 -5.59 -10.28 12.21
CA ALA A 114 -5.34 -9.08 12.98
C ALA A 114 -3.87 -8.94 13.39
N LYS A 115 -3.18 -10.05 13.73
CA LYS A 115 -1.74 -10.01 14.02
C LYS A 115 -0.93 -9.55 12.82
N SER A 116 -1.29 -10.00 11.62
CA SER A 116 -0.66 -9.53 10.38
C SER A 116 -0.87 -8.04 10.21
N SER A 117 -2.12 -7.55 10.29
CA SER A 117 -2.41 -6.11 10.21
C SER A 117 -1.67 -5.27 11.25
N ASN A 118 -1.58 -5.74 12.49
CA ASN A 118 -0.87 -5.04 13.56
C ASN A 118 0.64 -4.94 13.30
N TYR A 119 1.20 -5.89 12.56
CA TYR A 119 2.62 -5.92 12.22
C TYR A 119 2.95 -5.13 10.95
N VAL A 120 2.25 -5.41 9.84
CA VAL A 120 2.58 -4.83 8.52
C VAL A 120 1.84 -3.53 8.21
N LEU A 121 0.89 -3.12 9.06
CA LEU A 121 0.17 -1.85 8.96
C LEU A 121 -0.67 -1.72 7.68
N TYR A 122 -1.20 -2.86 7.21
CA TYR A 122 -2.20 -2.93 6.14
C TYR A 122 -3.56 -3.36 6.72
N ALA A 123 -4.62 -2.71 6.27
CA ALA A 123 -5.97 -3.16 6.51
C ALA A 123 -6.18 -4.56 5.89
N ASN A 124 -7.03 -5.37 6.51
CA ASN A 124 -7.40 -6.68 6.00
C ASN A 124 -8.90 -6.77 5.68
N GLY A 125 -9.27 -7.73 4.83
CA GLY A 125 -10.65 -7.93 4.38
C GLY A 125 -11.59 -8.62 5.38
N ASN A 126 -11.11 -8.96 6.58
CA ASN A 126 -11.91 -9.66 7.59
C ASN A 126 -12.51 -8.67 8.60
N LYS A 127 -13.79 -8.34 8.42
CA LYS A 127 -14.51 -7.42 9.32
C LYS A 127 -14.52 -7.89 10.78
N ALA A 128 -14.61 -9.19 11.04
CA ALA A 128 -14.63 -9.72 12.40
C ALA A 128 -13.28 -9.57 13.12
N SER A 129 -12.19 -9.36 12.37
CA SER A 129 -10.85 -9.14 12.93
C SER A 129 -10.68 -7.77 13.59
N GLN A 130 -11.51 -6.77 13.24
CA GLN A 130 -11.30 -5.38 13.69
C GLN A 130 -11.30 -5.21 15.21
N GLN A 131 -11.97 -6.09 15.95
CA GLN A 131 -11.93 -6.08 17.43
C GLN A 131 -10.56 -6.49 18.02
N PHE A 132 -9.70 -7.13 17.22
CA PHE A 132 -8.36 -7.59 17.59
C PHE A 132 -7.25 -6.71 16.97
N VAL A 133 -7.61 -5.75 16.11
CA VAL A 133 -6.67 -4.79 15.52
C VAL A 133 -6.41 -3.67 16.52
N ASP A 134 -5.16 -3.24 16.63
CA ASP A 134 -4.80 -2.18 17.55
C ASP A 134 -5.54 -0.88 17.20
N LYS A 135 -6.11 -0.21 18.21
CA LYS A 135 -6.93 1.00 18.00
C LYS A 135 -6.18 2.09 17.25
N ALA A 136 -4.87 2.24 17.49
CA ALA A 136 -4.03 3.20 16.79
C ALA A 136 -3.90 2.93 15.28
N ILE A 137 -4.10 1.68 14.85
CA ILE A 137 -4.10 1.27 13.45
C ILE A 137 -5.51 1.42 12.86
N LEU A 138 -6.53 0.96 13.60
CA LEU A 138 -7.92 1.00 13.15
C LEU A 138 -8.44 2.44 12.96
N ASP A 139 -7.98 3.37 13.81
CA ASP A 139 -8.36 4.78 13.77
C ASP A 139 -7.44 5.62 12.84
N ASP A 140 -6.39 5.05 12.23
CA ASP A 140 -5.51 5.77 11.30
C ASP A 140 -6.16 5.84 9.91
N PRO A 141 -6.58 7.03 9.42
CA PRO A 141 -7.25 7.18 8.14
C PRO A 141 -6.35 6.89 6.93
N ALA A 142 -5.03 6.79 7.11
CA ALA A 142 -4.14 6.34 6.05
C ALA A 142 -4.02 4.80 5.96
N ILE A 143 -4.52 4.06 6.96
CA ILE A 143 -4.65 2.60 6.95
C ILE A 143 -6.12 2.19 6.69
N TYR A 144 -7.06 2.83 7.37
CA TYR A 144 -8.51 2.66 7.21
C TYR A 144 -9.14 3.97 6.72
N PRO A 145 -9.18 4.23 5.40
CA PRO A 145 -9.64 5.50 4.86
C PRO A 145 -11.09 5.81 5.20
N ASP A 146 -11.36 7.10 5.44
CA ASP A 146 -12.72 7.59 5.62
C ASP A 146 -13.53 7.54 4.30
N ALA A 147 -14.86 7.67 4.42
CA ALA A 147 -15.75 7.60 3.27
C ALA A 147 -15.43 8.66 2.19
N ALA A 148 -14.97 9.85 2.60
CA ALA A 148 -14.61 10.93 1.67
C ALA A 148 -13.36 10.60 0.86
N THR A 149 -12.39 9.91 1.46
CA THR A 149 -11.16 9.43 0.80
C THR A 149 -11.48 8.27 -0.12
N LEU A 150 -12.27 7.29 0.33
CA LEU A 150 -12.70 6.13 -0.46
C LEU A 150 -13.39 6.53 -1.78
N GLN A 151 -14.21 7.58 -1.77
CA GLN A 151 -14.89 8.11 -2.99
C GLN A 151 -13.92 8.64 -4.05
N LYS A 152 -12.67 8.95 -3.69
CA LYS A 152 -11.65 9.46 -4.61
C LYS A 152 -10.70 8.38 -5.10
N LEU A 153 -10.71 7.20 -4.46
CA LEU A 153 -9.86 6.11 -4.87
C LEU A 153 -10.43 5.41 -6.11
N TYR A 154 -9.56 4.80 -6.89
CA TYR A 154 -9.92 4.00 -8.07
C TYR A 154 -9.35 2.60 -7.95
N THR A 155 -10.03 1.62 -8.54
CA THR A 155 -9.63 0.21 -8.60
C THR A 155 -9.34 -0.19 -10.03
#